data_AF-A0A958J9L8-F1
#
_entry.id   AF-A0A958J9L8-F1
#
_cell.length_a   1.000
_cell.length_b   1.000
_cell.length_c   1.000
_cell.angle_alpha   90.00
_cell.angle_beta   90.00
_cell.angle_gamma   90.00
#
_symmetry.space_group_name_H-M   'P 1'
#
loop_
_entity.id
_entity.type
_entity.pdbx_description
1 polymer ?
#
loop_
_entity_poly.entity_id
_entity_poly.type
_entity_poly.pdbx_seq_one_letter_code
_entity_poly.pdbx_strand_id
1 'polypeptide(L)'
;MKISIFAPQASYSPEAGTLFLFSRYLRDIGYLPKLVTNNGIFSILETDVDKTWKQSVVPCLACLGEQKRLAEWADSEIDELSKYLFPTEVRETKRWIEKQKAERLLQLEVKGLNLFELAKESFTSRFGMIIPDMNNISHETMVRRLLLSVSRMLIASRRYFNHNSPKLTFIAGGQDFISRSFAVEAVKHQVNPAVFSWEPSARAVRITNCKTNESVLCEFIVEDVAMLRPEPKTWPEEVHAEMQTLANFFDISQYQLELPMAR
;
A
#
# COMPACT_ATOMS: atom_id res chain seq x y z
N MET A 1 -8.31 -0.88 -18.72
CA MET A 1 -8.75 -0.91 -17.29
C MET A 1 -7.83 -0.01 -16.46
N LYS A 2 -8.35 0.74 -15.46
CA LYS A 2 -7.48 1.53 -14.55
C LYS A 2 -6.99 0.66 -13.38
N ILE A 3 -5.68 0.59 -13.20
CA ILE A 3 -5.00 -0.19 -12.16
C ILE A 3 -4.19 0.76 -11.27
N SER A 4 -4.32 0.60 -9.96
CA SER A 4 -3.54 1.33 -8.98
C SER A 4 -2.56 0.39 -8.27
N ILE A 5 -1.38 0.87 -7.96
CA ILE A 5 -0.37 0.13 -7.21
C ILE A 5 -0.06 0.94 -5.96
N PHE A 6 -0.10 0.32 -4.80
CA PHE A 6 0.24 0.97 -3.55
C PHE A 6 1.30 0.15 -2.81
N ALA A 7 2.51 0.70 -2.76
CA ALA A 7 3.67 0.06 -2.13
C ALA A 7 4.35 1.06 -1.17
N PRO A 8 3.72 1.38 -0.02
CA PRO A 8 4.16 2.47 0.85
C PRO A 8 5.53 2.24 1.50
N GLN A 9 6.04 1.00 1.46
CA GLN A 9 7.31 0.57 2.05
C GLN A 9 8.14 -0.23 1.05
N ALA A 10 8.07 0.14 -0.24
CA ALA A 10 8.71 -0.61 -1.33
C ALA A 10 10.19 -0.94 -1.09
N SER A 11 10.94 -0.01 -0.49
CA SER A 11 12.38 -0.20 -0.18
C SER A 11 12.68 -1.29 0.84
N TYR A 12 11.66 -1.77 1.57
CA TYR A 12 11.82 -2.62 2.75
C TYR A 12 11.01 -3.92 2.66
N SER A 13 10.32 -4.19 1.54
CA SER A 13 9.37 -5.29 1.42
C SER A 13 9.70 -6.19 0.23
N PRO A 14 9.95 -7.51 0.43
CA PRO A 14 10.19 -8.47 -0.65
C PRO A 14 9.05 -8.53 -1.68
N GLU A 15 7.82 -8.31 -1.23
CA GLU A 15 6.65 -8.28 -2.08
C GLU A 15 6.63 -7.11 -3.08
N ALA A 16 7.35 -6.02 -2.81
CA ALA A 16 7.38 -4.87 -3.69
C ALA A 16 8.06 -5.20 -5.02
N GLY A 17 9.15 -5.97 -5.02
CA GLY A 17 9.84 -6.35 -6.26
C GLY A 17 8.94 -7.14 -7.20
N THR A 18 8.21 -8.12 -6.66
CA THR A 18 7.19 -8.90 -7.41
C THR A 18 6.08 -7.99 -7.95
N LEU A 19 5.61 -7.05 -7.14
CA LEU A 19 4.57 -6.10 -7.52
C LEU A 19 5.02 -5.15 -8.65
N PHE A 20 6.23 -4.60 -8.58
CA PHE A 20 6.78 -3.72 -9.62
C PHE A 20 7.11 -4.48 -10.91
N LEU A 21 7.59 -5.72 -10.80
CA LEU A 21 7.76 -6.61 -11.93
C LEU A 21 6.43 -6.85 -12.65
N PHE A 22 5.39 -7.18 -11.89
CA PHE A 22 4.05 -7.38 -12.45
C PHE A 22 3.49 -6.09 -13.05
N SER A 23 3.71 -4.93 -12.43
CA SER A 23 3.36 -3.63 -13.03
C SER A 23 3.98 -3.46 -14.42
N ARG A 24 5.26 -3.79 -14.54
CA ARG A 24 5.98 -3.65 -15.80
C ARG A 24 5.48 -4.63 -16.86
N TYR A 25 5.16 -5.87 -16.46
CA TYR A 25 4.50 -6.84 -17.32
C TYR A 25 3.15 -6.32 -17.84
N LEU A 26 2.31 -5.78 -16.94
CA LEU A 26 1.00 -5.22 -17.28
C LEU A 26 1.12 -4.07 -18.28
N ARG A 27 2.18 -3.27 -18.20
CA ARG A 27 2.43 -2.20 -19.16
C ARG A 27 2.77 -2.73 -20.55
N ASP A 28 3.55 -3.80 -20.67
CA ASP A 28 3.89 -4.41 -21.96
C ASP A 28 2.66 -4.99 -22.66
N ILE A 29 1.69 -5.51 -21.91
CA ILE A 29 0.41 -5.99 -22.46
C ILE A 29 -0.68 -4.90 -22.57
N GLY A 30 -0.32 -3.62 -22.43
CA GLY A 30 -1.18 -2.48 -22.77
C GLY A 30 -1.96 -1.82 -21.63
N TYR A 31 -1.73 -2.19 -20.37
CA TYR A 31 -2.31 -1.48 -19.22
C TYR A 31 -1.44 -0.29 -18.81
N LEU A 32 -2.02 0.66 -18.07
CA LEU A 32 -1.29 1.81 -17.53
C LEU A 32 -1.46 1.84 -16.00
N PRO A 33 -0.67 1.05 -15.26
CA PRO A 33 -0.69 1.08 -13.81
C PRO A 33 -0.21 2.44 -13.28
N LYS A 34 -0.89 2.93 -12.24
CA LYS A 34 -0.51 4.16 -11.53
C LYS A 34 0.05 3.82 -10.17
N LEU A 35 1.30 4.20 -9.89
CA LEU A 35 1.90 4.06 -8.57
C LEU A 35 1.36 5.16 -7.65
N VAL A 36 0.69 4.76 -6.59
CA VAL A 36 0.23 5.60 -5.51
C VAL A 36 1.31 5.65 -4.44
N THR A 37 1.83 6.85 -4.17
CA THR A 37 2.96 7.04 -3.24
C THR A 37 2.55 7.81 -1.99
N ASN A 38 3.24 7.50 -0.89
CA ASN A 38 3.23 8.34 0.31
C ASN A 38 4.43 9.30 0.25
N ASN A 39 4.20 10.59 0.47
CA ASN A 39 5.27 11.61 0.45
C ASN A 39 5.41 12.31 1.82
N GLY A 40 5.25 11.54 2.91
CA GLY A 40 5.49 12.03 4.27
C GLY A 40 4.33 12.78 4.94
N ILE A 41 3.09 12.64 4.44
CA ILE A 41 1.90 13.26 5.07
C ILE A 41 1.44 12.57 6.37
N PHE A 42 1.97 11.39 6.67
CA PHE A 42 1.58 10.56 7.81
C PHE A 42 2.47 10.84 9.02
N SER A 43 1.92 10.74 10.24
CA SER A 43 2.66 11.06 11.48
C SER A 43 3.65 9.97 11.90
N ILE A 44 3.40 8.76 11.41
CA ILE A 44 4.19 7.57 11.62
C ILE A 44 3.91 6.62 10.46
N LEU A 45 4.91 5.83 10.06
CA LEU A 45 4.83 4.65 9.20
C LEU A 45 5.27 3.41 10.01
N GLU A 46 4.97 2.20 9.53
CA GLU A 46 5.33 0.95 10.22
C GLU A 46 6.82 0.90 10.59
N THR A 47 7.68 1.35 9.65
CA THR A 47 9.14 1.34 9.76
C THR A 47 9.73 2.48 10.60
N ASP A 48 8.94 3.43 11.08
CA ASP A 48 9.45 4.55 11.87
C ASP A 48 9.88 4.08 13.28
N VAL A 49 11.15 3.77 13.48
CA VAL A 49 11.70 3.30 14.77
C VAL A 49 11.67 4.40 15.86
N ASP A 50 11.45 5.66 15.50
CA ASP A 50 11.62 6.79 16.40
C ASP A 50 10.45 7.04 17.38
N LYS A 51 10.83 7.16 18.67
CA LYS A 51 9.95 7.46 19.81
C LYS A 51 9.44 8.92 19.85
N THR A 52 9.81 9.78 18.89
CA THR A 52 9.45 11.21 18.91
C THR A 52 8.42 11.58 17.85
N TRP A 53 7.63 12.62 18.10
CA TRP A 53 6.63 13.17 17.15
C TRP A 53 7.23 13.72 15.86
N LYS A 54 8.55 13.85 15.77
CA LYS A 54 9.26 14.29 14.57
C LYS A 54 9.67 13.04 13.79
N GLN A 55 9.05 12.80 12.65
CA GLN A 55 9.65 11.93 11.65
C GLN A 55 11.01 12.49 11.26
N SER A 56 12.02 11.64 11.17
CA SER A 56 13.25 12.02 10.49
C SER A 56 12.93 12.24 9.01
N VAL A 57 13.31 13.40 8.47
CA VAL A 57 13.08 13.75 7.05
C VAL A 57 13.85 12.80 6.12
N VAL A 58 14.96 12.23 6.60
CA VAL A 58 15.91 11.45 5.80
C VAL A 58 15.32 10.10 5.33
N PRO A 59 14.74 9.23 6.19
CA PRO A 59 14.10 7.98 5.75
C PRO A 59 12.95 8.18 4.77
N CYS A 60 12.15 9.24 4.94
CA CYS A 60 11.03 9.52 4.04
C CYS A 60 11.52 9.94 2.64
N LEU A 61 12.58 10.74 2.56
CA LEU A 61 13.19 11.11 1.29
C LEU A 61 13.82 9.90 0.58
N ALA A 62 14.47 9.00 1.34
CA ALA A 62 15.02 7.76 0.79
C ALA A 62 13.91 6.84 0.22
N CYS A 63 12.84 6.63 0.98
CA CYS A 63 11.68 5.85 0.53
C CYS A 63 11.04 6.45 -0.72
N LEU A 64 10.84 7.79 -0.76
CA LEU A 64 10.29 8.47 -1.93
C LEU A 64 11.22 8.38 -3.14
N GLY A 65 12.53 8.53 -2.95
CA GLY A 65 13.53 8.37 -4.00
C GLY A 65 13.49 6.96 -4.61
N GLU A 66 13.36 5.95 -3.76
CA GLU A 66 13.25 4.56 -4.21
C GLU A 66 11.92 4.27 -4.91
N GLN A 67 10.79 4.75 -4.38
CA GLN A 67 9.49 4.63 -5.07
C GLN A 67 9.52 5.30 -6.45
N LYS A 68 10.20 6.44 -6.59
CA LYS A 68 10.41 7.10 -7.88
C LYS A 68 11.26 6.25 -8.82
N ARG A 69 12.39 5.73 -8.34
CA ARG A 69 13.26 4.81 -9.11
C ARG A 69 12.50 3.58 -9.60
N LEU A 70 11.73 2.95 -8.72
CA LEU A 70 10.93 1.76 -9.04
C LEU A 70 9.78 2.09 -10.00
N ALA A 71 9.14 3.25 -9.84
CA ALA A 71 8.13 3.72 -10.79
C ALA A 71 8.71 4.01 -12.18
N GLU A 72 9.90 4.61 -12.25
CA GLU A 72 10.61 4.86 -13.50
C GLU A 72 10.98 3.53 -14.17
N TRP A 73 11.53 2.57 -13.42
CA TRP A 73 11.86 1.25 -13.94
C TRP A 73 10.63 0.48 -14.44
N ALA A 74 9.55 0.48 -13.65
CA ALA A 74 8.30 -0.16 -14.01
C ALA A 74 7.50 0.64 -15.04
N ASP A 75 7.97 1.86 -15.36
CA ASP A 75 7.35 2.80 -16.26
C ASP A 75 5.88 3.01 -15.82
N SER A 76 5.70 3.55 -14.62
CA SER A 76 4.40 3.77 -13.98
C SER A 76 4.23 5.25 -13.67
N GLU A 77 3.03 5.80 -13.91
CA GLU A 77 2.74 7.18 -13.51
C GLU A 77 2.66 7.27 -11.99
N ILE A 78 3.31 8.27 -11.40
CA ILE A 78 3.29 8.48 -9.95
C ILE A 78 2.14 9.41 -9.56
N ASP A 79 1.38 9.01 -8.55
CA ASP A 79 0.37 9.84 -7.92
C ASP A 79 0.51 9.89 -6.40
N GLU A 80 0.76 11.09 -5.89
CA GLU A 80 1.04 11.30 -4.47
C GLU A 80 -0.26 11.44 -3.67
N LEU A 81 -0.39 10.68 -2.58
CA LEU A 81 -1.56 10.74 -1.70
C LEU A 81 -1.76 12.11 -1.03
N SER A 82 -0.71 12.92 -0.89
CA SER A 82 -0.80 14.29 -0.35
C SER A 82 -1.75 15.19 -1.13
N LYS A 83 -1.87 15.01 -2.45
CA LYS A 83 -2.77 15.81 -3.29
C LYS A 83 -4.23 15.68 -2.85
N TYR A 84 -4.54 14.60 -2.15
CA TYR A 84 -5.89 14.26 -1.68
C TYR A 84 -6.12 14.67 -0.22
N LEU A 85 -5.19 15.36 0.44
CA LEU A 85 -5.31 15.82 1.83
C LEU A 85 -5.09 17.32 1.93
N PHE A 86 -6.10 18.06 2.39
CA PHE A 86 -5.99 19.52 2.52
C PHE A 86 -5.21 19.92 3.78
N PRO A 87 -4.47 21.04 3.76
CA PRO A 87 -3.74 21.53 4.94
C PRO A 87 -4.62 21.80 6.17
N THR A 88 -5.89 22.16 5.97
CA THR A 88 -6.87 22.30 7.06
C THR A 88 -7.14 20.97 7.74
N GLU A 89 -7.34 19.90 6.98
CA GLU A 89 -7.61 18.56 7.49
C GLU A 89 -6.42 17.98 8.23
N VAL A 90 -5.20 18.24 7.75
CA VAL A 90 -3.97 17.86 8.47
C VAL A 90 -3.96 18.43 9.89
N ARG A 91 -4.37 19.69 10.05
CA ARG A 91 -4.45 20.40 11.34
C ARG A 91 -5.65 19.93 12.18
N GLU A 92 -6.81 19.76 11.55
CA GLU A 92 -8.05 19.36 12.22
C GLU A 92 -7.97 17.92 12.74
N THR A 93 -7.48 16.98 11.93
CA THR A 93 -7.28 15.59 12.35
C THR A 93 -6.32 15.48 13.53
N LYS A 94 -5.21 16.23 13.49
CA LYS A 94 -4.26 16.30 14.61
C LYS A 94 -4.93 16.81 15.89
N ARG A 95 -5.58 17.97 15.81
CA ARG A 95 -6.29 18.57 16.96
C ARG A 95 -7.40 17.67 17.49
N TRP A 96 -8.11 16.99 16.60
CA TRP A 96 -9.18 16.07 16.96
C TRP A 96 -8.65 14.90 17.78
N ILE A 97 -7.57 14.25 17.32
CA ILE A 97 -6.92 13.15 18.05
C ILE A 97 -6.33 13.64 19.38
N GLU A 98 -5.63 14.78 19.41
CA GLU A 98 -5.03 15.34 20.63
C GLU A 98 -6.07 15.65 21.72
N LYS A 99 -7.27 16.09 21.33
CA LYS A 99 -8.36 16.41 22.28
C LYS A 99 -9.06 15.20 22.87
N GLN A 100 -8.85 14.00 22.34
CA GLN A 100 -9.49 12.79 22.89
C GLN A 100 -8.88 12.42 24.23
N LYS A 101 -9.72 12.00 25.17
CA LYS A 101 -9.27 11.39 26.43
C LYS A 101 -8.61 10.04 26.15
N ALA A 102 -7.59 9.69 26.93
CA ALA A 102 -6.83 8.45 26.75
C ALA A 102 -7.74 7.21 26.72
N GLU A 103 -8.71 7.13 27.64
CA GLU A 103 -9.65 5.99 27.74
C GLU A 103 -10.49 5.78 26.47
N ARG A 104 -10.69 6.84 25.67
CA ARG A 104 -11.52 6.79 24.46
C ARG A 104 -10.75 6.48 23.20
N LEU A 105 -9.42 6.52 23.23
CA LEU A 105 -8.58 6.36 22.03
C LEU A 105 -8.82 5.01 21.32
N LEU A 106 -8.98 3.94 22.09
CA LEU A 106 -9.18 2.59 21.57
C LEU A 106 -10.59 2.36 20.99
N GLN A 107 -11.52 3.29 21.25
CA GLN A 107 -12.91 3.24 20.81
C GLN A 107 -13.20 4.29 19.73
N LEU A 108 -12.18 5.00 19.24
CA LEU A 108 -12.40 6.00 18.21
C LEU A 108 -12.80 5.34 16.89
N GLU A 109 -13.89 5.85 16.33
CA GLU A 109 -14.42 5.39 15.06
C GLU A 109 -14.51 6.51 14.04
N VAL A 110 -14.24 6.17 12.78
CA VAL A 110 -14.51 7.04 11.63
C VAL A 110 -15.35 6.27 10.64
N LYS A 111 -16.61 6.69 10.46
CA LYS A 111 -17.59 6.04 9.57
C LYS A 111 -17.70 4.52 9.82
N GLY A 112 -17.88 4.15 11.09
CA GLY A 112 -18.05 2.77 11.54
C GLY A 112 -16.77 1.91 11.50
N LEU A 113 -15.60 2.51 11.24
CA LEU A 113 -14.32 1.81 11.35
C LEU A 113 -13.65 2.19 12.66
N ASN A 114 -13.37 1.20 13.51
CA ASN A 114 -12.50 1.39 14.66
C ASN A 114 -11.06 1.64 14.18
N LEU A 115 -10.54 2.81 14.51
CA LEU A 115 -9.22 3.25 14.07
C LEU A 115 -8.08 2.42 14.67
N PHE A 116 -8.24 1.97 15.92
CA PHE A 116 -7.21 1.19 16.61
C PHE A 116 -7.13 -0.23 16.06
N GLU A 117 -8.26 -0.85 15.72
CA GLU A 117 -8.28 -2.20 15.11
C GLU A 117 -7.53 -2.27 13.76
N LEU A 118 -7.41 -1.14 13.05
CA LEU A 118 -6.58 -1.05 11.83
C LEU A 118 -5.07 -0.98 12.12
N ALA A 119 -4.68 -0.54 13.32
CA ALA A 119 -3.27 -0.33 13.71
C ALA A 119 -2.80 -1.24 14.87
N LYS A 120 -3.67 -2.15 15.31
CA LYS A 120 -3.43 -3.02 16.46
C LYS A 120 -2.25 -3.95 16.25
N GLU A 121 -2.09 -4.50 15.05
CA GLU A 121 -0.96 -5.37 14.69
C GLU A 121 0.35 -4.57 14.74
N SER A 122 0.39 -3.37 14.20
CA SER A 122 1.55 -2.47 14.28
C SER A 122 1.92 -2.11 15.71
N PHE A 123 0.92 -1.85 16.56
CA PHE A 123 1.15 -1.63 17.99
C PHE A 123 1.72 -2.89 18.67
N THR A 124 1.12 -4.05 18.40
CA THR A 124 1.50 -5.34 18.99
C THR A 124 2.93 -5.72 18.59
N SER A 125 3.26 -5.56 17.30
CA SER A 125 4.60 -5.79 16.75
C SER A 125 5.66 -4.93 17.46
N ARG A 126 5.32 -3.68 17.80
CA ARG A 126 6.25 -2.74 18.44
C ARG A 126 6.42 -2.93 19.94
N PHE A 127 5.35 -3.26 20.67
CA PHE A 127 5.37 -3.33 22.14
C PHE A 127 5.30 -4.76 22.69
N GLY A 128 5.09 -5.77 21.84
CA GLY A 128 4.91 -7.16 22.26
C GLY A 128 3.61 -7.40 23.05
N MET A 129 2.63 -6.51 22.94
CA MET A 129 1.38 -6.57 23.70
C MET A 129 0.16 -6.19 22.85
N ILE A 130 -0.93 -6.93 23.08
CA ILE A 130 -2.18 -6.80 22.31
C ILE A 130 -2.98 -5.57 22.76
N ILE A 131 -2.96 -5.27 24.06
CA ILE A 131 -3.75 -4.21 24.67
C ILE A 131 -2.80 -3.14 25.23
N PRO A 132 -2.87 -1.89 24.74
CA PRO A 132 -2.06 -0.80 25.28
C PRO A 132 -2.49 -0.45 26.70
N ASP A 133 -1.51 -0.31 27.60
CA ASP A 133 -1.74 0.40 28.87
C ASP A 133 -1.84 1.91 28.63
N MET A 134 -3.06 2.45 28.69
CA MET A 134 -3.33 3.87 28.44
C MET A 134 -2.85 4.81 29.57
N ASN A 135 -2.38 4.28 30.70
CA ASN A 135 -1.69 5.07 31.73
C ASN A 135 -0.20 5.24 31.41
N ASN A 136 0.34 4.42 30.51
CA ASN A 136 1.70 4.56 30.02
C ASN A 136 1.76 5.62 28.91
N ILE A 137 2.45 6.73 29.20
CA ILE A 137 2.60 7.87 28.28
C ILE A 137 3.16 7.44 26.90
N SER A 138 4.06 6.44 26.87
CA SER A 138 4.63 5.93 25.63
C SER A 138 3.59 5.21 24.76
N HIS A 139 2.75 4.37 25.39
CA HIS A 139 1.67 3.67 24.69
C HIS A 139 0.61 4.66 24.21
N GLU A 140 0.16 5.56 25.08
CA GLU A 140 -0.82 6.58 24.71
C GLU A 140 -0.33 7.42 23.54
N THR A 141 0.92 7.89 23.60
CA THR A 141 1.55 8.67 22.52
C THR A 141 1.60 7.88 21.22
N MET A 142 1.99 6.60 21.26
CA MET A 142 2.02 5.76 20.06
C MET A 142 0.62 5.58 19.48
N VAL A 143 -0.36 5.22 20.32
CA VAL A 143 -1.74 5.04 19.89
C VAL A 143 -2.22 6.32 19.19
N ARG A 144 -2.05 7.50 19.78
CA ARG A 144 -2.42 8.76 19.12
C ARG A 144 -1.77 8.94 17.74
N ARG A 145 -0.48 8.62 17.61
CA ARG A 145 0.24 8.71 16.32
C ARG A 145 -0.30 7.74 15.28
N LEU A 146 -0.55 6.48 15.67
CA LEU A 146 -1.14 5.47 14.80
C LEU A 146 -2.54 5.91 14.33
N LEU A 147 -3.42 6.31 15.25
CA LEU A 147 -4.78 6.75 14.92
C LEU A 147 -4.78 7.99 14.02
N LEU A 148 -3.82 8.91 14.20
CA LEU A 148 -3.65 10.07 13.34
C LEU A 148 -3.24 9.67 11.90
N SER A 149 -2.28 8.76 11.75
CA SER A 149 -1.87 8.25 10.43
C SER A 149 -3.00 7.48 9.75
N VAL A 150 -3.68 6.56 10.46
CA VAL A 150 -4.86 5.83 9.95
C VAL A 150 -5.93 6.82 9.47
N SER A 151 -6.28 7.80 10.30
CA SER A 151 -7.33 8.79 9.96
C SER A 151 -7.01 9.55 8.68
N ARG A 152 -5.76 10.03 8.54
CA ARG A 152 -5.32 10.74 7.33
C ARG A 152 -5.31 9.82 6.12
N MET A 153 -4.88 8.58 6.30
CA MET A 153 -4.86 7.59 5.24
C MET A 153 -6.28 7.31 4.72
N LEU A 154 -7.25 7.11 5.62
CA LEU A 154 -8.66 6.93 5.23
C LEU A 154 -9.22 8.14 4.45
N ILE A 155 -8.89 9.37 4.86
CA ILE A 155 -9.33 10.59 4.16
C ILE A 155 -8.71 10.69 2.76
N ALA A 156 -7.39 10.54 2.66
CA ALA A 156 -6.66 10.64 1.40
C ALA A 156 -7.09 9.54 0.42
N SER A 157 -7.17 8.29 0.89
CA SER A 157 -7.56 7.12 0.09
C SER A 157 -8.98 7.26 -0.46
N ARG A 158 -9.93 7.73 0.37
CA ARG A 158 -11.30 8.00 -0.09
C ARG A 158 -11.34 8.93 -1.29
N ARG A 159 -10.63 10.06 -1.19
CA ARG A 159 -10.60 11.04 -2.27
C ARG A 159 -9.85 10.53 -3.48
N TYR A 160 -8.77 9.79 -3.27
CA TYR A 160 -8.07 9.09 -4.33
C TYR A 160 -9.01 8.18 -5.13
N PHE A 161 -9.79 7.32 -4.46
CA PHE A 161 -10.73 6.42 -5.12
C PHE A 161 -11.88 7.16 -5.80
N ASN A 162 -12.43 8.20 -5.17
CA ASN A 162 -13.46 9.04 -5.79
C ASN A 162 -12.94 9.75 -7.06
N HIS A 163 -11.69 10.19 -7.07
CA HIS A 163 -11.12 10.92 -8.20
C HIS A 163 -10.66 10.00 -9.34
N ASN A 164 -9.96 8.90 -9.02
CA ASN A 164 -9.33 8.05 -10.02
C ASN A 164 -10.24 6.89 -10.47
N SER A 165 -11.08 6.38 -9.56
CA SER A 165 -11.96 5.23 -9.76
C SER A 165 -11.26 4.03 -10.41
N PRO A 166 -10.15 3.52 -9.82
CA PRO A 166 -9.51 2.31 -10.32
C PRO A 166 -10.47 1.11 -10.22
N LYS A 167 -10.26 0.10 -11.08
CA LYS A 167 -11.03 -1.16 -11.03
C LYS A 167 -10.34 -2.21 -10.17
N LEU A 168 -9.02 -2.18 -10.17
CA LEU A 168 -8.15 -3.09 -9.45
C LEU A 168 -7.05 -2.28 -8.77
N THR A 169 -6.74 -2.64 -7.54
CA THR A 169 -5.69 -2.02 -6.75
C THR A 169 -4.79 -3.09 -6.19
N PHE A 170 -3.51 -3.06 -6.54
CA PHE A 170 -2.48 -3.90 -5.95
C PHE A 170 -1.85 -3.22 -4.74
N ILE A 171 -1.69 -3.94 -3.65
CA ILE A 171 -1.23 -3.41 -2.36
C ILE A 171 -0.10 -4.31 -1.84
N ALA A 172 1.10 -3.77 -1.66
CA ALA A 172 2.18 -4.46 -0.94
C ALA A 172 2.07 -4.19 0.56
N GLY A 173 2.40 -5.17 1.41
CA GLY A 173 2.45 -4.98 2.86
C GLY A 173 1.10 -5.14 3.56
N GLY A 174 0.31 -6.16 3.20
CA GLY A 174 -1.06 -6.38 3.71
C GLY A 174 -1.28 -6.37 5.23
N GLN A 175 -0.21 -6.49 6.02
CA GLN A 175 -0.23 -6.50 7.48
C GLN A 175 0.01 -5.10 8.10
N ASP A 176 0.60 -4.17 7.35
CA ASP A 176 0.86 -2.83 7.88
C ASP A 176 -0.40 -1.96 7.89
N PHE A 177 -0.52 -1.08 8.89
CA PHE A 177 -1.75 -0.32 9.10
C PHE A 177 -2.07 0.67 7.97
N ILE A 178 -1.07 1.13 7.20
CA ILE A 178 -1.26 2.06 6.08
C ILE A 178 -1.87 1.30 4.90
N SER A 179 -1.31 0.14 4.57
CA SER A 179 -1.80 -0.77 3.53
C SER A 179 -3.18 -1.31 3.85
N ARG A 180 -3.44 -1.72 5.10
CA ARG A 180 -4.77 -2.12 5.58
C ARG A 180 -5.79 -0.99 5.45
N SER A 181 -5.41 0.23 5.83
CA SER A 181 -6.29 1.40 5.68
C SER A 181 -6.63 1.70 4.22
N PHE A 182 -5.66 1.55 3.31
CA PHE A 182 -5.89 1.71 1.87
C PHE A 182 -6.84 0.64 1.32
N ALA A 183 -6.61 -0.62 1.68
CA ALA A 183 -7.43 -1.76 1.26
C ALA A 183 -8.88 -1.61 1.71
N VAL A 184 -9.11 -1.18 2.96
CA VAL A 184 -10.47 -0.95 3.49
C VAL A 184 -11.21 0.13 2.69
N GLU A 185 -10.56 1.25 2.36
CA GLU A 185 -11.21 2.26 1.51
C GLU A 185 -11.40 1.76 0.07
N ALA A 186 -10.51 0.91 -0.47
CA ALA A 186 -10.71 0.30 -1.79
C ALA A 186 -12.00 -0.54 -1.82
N VAL A 187 -12.20 -1.43 -0.84
CA VAL A 187 -13.42 -2.23 -0.70
C VAL A 187 -14.67 -1.34 -0.58
N LYS A 188 -14.62 -0.28 0.24
CA LYS A 188 -15.73 0.66 0.41
C LYS A 188 -16.14 1.38 -0.89
N HIS A 189 -15.20 1.54 -1.83
CA HIS A 189 -15.46 2.14 -3.15
C HIS A 189 -15.69 1.09 -4.25
N GLN A 190 -15.97 -0.17 -3.87
CA GLN A 190 -16.21 -1.28 -4.80
C GLN A 190 -15.03 -1.52 -5.76
N VAL A 191 -13.82 -1.17 -5.34
CA VAL A 191 -12.57 -1.47 -6.04
C VAL A 191 -12.07 -2.81 -5.54
N ASN A 192 -11.60 -3.69 -6.43
CA ASN A 192 -11.01 -4.96 -6.03
C ASN A 192 -9.59 -4.71 -5.47
N PRO A 193 -9.33 -4.91 -4.16
CA PRO A 193 -7.97 -4.89 -3.63
C PRO A 193 -7.34 -6.27 -3.78
N ALA A 194 -6.10 -6.30 -4.25
CA ALA A 194 -5.27 -7.47 -4.31
C ALA A 194 -4.00 -7.24 -3.49
N VAL A 195 -3.82 -8.04 -2.45
CA VAL A 195 -2.82 -7.81 -1.41
C VAL A 195 -1.66 -8.78 -1.60
N PHE A 196 -0.47 -8.24 -1.79
CA PHE A 196 0.81 -8.93 -1.88
C PHE A 196 1.43 -8.91 -0.48
N SER A 197 1.64 -10.08 0.10
CA SER A 197 2.18 -10.25 1.44
C SER A 197 3.30 -11.26 1.44
N TRP A 198 4.44 -10.92 2.03
CA TRP A 198 5.53 -11.86 2.24
C TRP A 198 5.10 -13.02 3.15
N GLU A 199 5.36 -14.26 2.71
CA GLU A 199 5.15 -15.47 3.49
C GLU A 199 6.49 -16.13 3.83
N PRO A 200 7.04 -15.91 5.05
CA PRO A 200 8.36 -16.39 5.42
C PRO A 200 8.52 -17.92 5.37
N SER A 201 7.46 -18.66 5.72
CA SER A 201 7.47 -20.13 5.75
C SER A 201 7.65 -20.74 4.36
N ALA A 202 6.98 -20.17 3.36
CA ALA A 202 7.07 -20.60 1.97
C ALA A 202 8.23 -19.93 1.21
N ARG A 203 8.81 -18.86 1.78
CA ARG A 203 9.71 -17.94 1.07
C ARG A 203 9.10 -17.57 -0.28
N ALA A 204 7.88 -17.05 -0.23
CA ALA A 204 7.09 -16.68 -1.40
C ALA A 204 6.24 -15.44 -1.10
N VAL A 205 5.77 -14.78 -2.14
CA VAL A 205 4.77 -13.70 -2.01
C VAL A 205 3.38 -14.30 -2.16
N ARG A 206 2.60 -14.25 -1.09
CA ARG A 206 1.19 -14.59 -1.11
C ARG A 206 0.39 -13.43 -1.66
N ILE A 207 -0.36 -13.68 -2.72
CA ILE A 207 -1.15 -12.70 -3.44
C ILE A 207 -2.61 -13.06 -3.23
N THR A 208 -3.33 -12.24 -2.48
CA THR A 208 -4.73 -12.48 -2.10
C THR A 208 -5.64 -11.53 -2.86
N ASN A 209 -6.61 -12.07 -3.60
CA ASN A 209 -7.67 -11.30 -4.23
C ASN A 209 -8.78 -11.09 -3.20
N CYS A 210 -8.90 -9.89 -2.63
CA CYS A 210 -9.86 -9.66 -1.54
C CYS A 210 -11.33 -9.70 -1.99
N LYS A 211 -11.62 -9.67 -3.30
CA LYS A 211 -12.98 -9.86 -3.82
C LYS A 211 -13.40 -11.33 -3.82
N THR A 212 -12.51 -12.24 -4.23
CA THR A 212 -12.83 -13.69 -4.30
C THR A 212 -12.40 -14.44 -3.03
N ASN A 213 -11.56 -13.81 -2.21
CA ASN A 213 -10.87 -14.41 -1.05
C ASN A 213 -10.00 -15.62 -1.43
N GLU A 214 -9.57 -15.67 -2.69
CA GLU A 214 -8.61 -16.66 -3.18
C GLU A 214 -7.19 -16.10 -3.05
N SER A 215 -6.23 -17.01 -2.94
CA SER A 215 -4.81 -16.66 -2.87
C SER A 215 -3.98 -17.53 -3.79
N VAL A 216 -2.98 -16.92 -4.42
CA VAL A 216 -1.94 -17.60 -5.18
C VAL A 216 -0.58 -17.30 -4.54
N LEU A 217 0.35 -18.25 -4.63
CA LEU A 217 1.73 -18.05 -4.19
C LEU A 217 2.59 -17.75 -5.41
N CYS A 218 3.40 -16.70 -5.32
CA CYS A 218 4.44 -16.37 -6.28
C CYS A 218 5.79 -16.69 -5.63
N GLU A 219 6.44 -17.75 -6.09
CA GLU A 219 7.77 -18.17 -5.61
C GLU A 219 8.89 -17.32 -6.22
N PHE A 220 8.61 -16.66 -7.35
CA PHE A 220 9.55 -15.74 -7.97
C PHE A 220 9.64 -14.44 -7.18
N ILE A 221 10.73 -14.28 -6.43
CA ILE A 221 11.01 -13.10 -5.63
C ILE A 221 12.13 -12.31 -6.27
N VAL A 222 11.86 -11.04 -6.53
CA VAL A 222 12.86 -10.11 -7.02
C VAL A 222 13.28 -9.22 -5.87
N GLU A 223 14.47 -9.44 -5.33
CA GLU A 223 15.03 -8.61 -4.25
C GLU A 223 15.35 -7.19 -4.75
N ASP A 224 15.83 -7.06 -5.99
CA ASP A 224 15.97 -5.77 -6.69
C ASP A 224 15.54 -5.90 -8.14
N VAL A 225 14.54 -5.13 -8.55
CA VAL A 225 14.03 -5.13 -9.92
C VAL A 225 15.09 -4.70 -10.94
N ALA A 226 16.13 -3.98 -10.51
CA ALA A 226 17.26 -3.65 -11.37
C ALA A 226 18.11 -4.85 -11.78
N MET A 227 17.94 -6.03 -11.15
CA MET A 227 18.55 -7.27 -11.62
C MET A 227 17.97 -7.73 -12.98
N LEU A 228 16.75 -7.30 -13.31
CA LEU A 228 16.11 -7.56 -14.59
C LEU A 228 16.15 -6.31 -15.46
N ARG A 229 16.30 -6.54 -16.77
CA ARG A 229 16.15 -5.46 -17.75
C ARG A 229 14.71 -4.94 -17.73
N PRO A 230 14.47 -3.64 -17.98
CA PRO A 230 13.10 -3.13 -18.03
C PRO A 230 12.26 -3.75 -19.14
N GLU A 231 12.82 -4.27 -20.23
CA GLU A 231 12.03 -4.81 -21.36
C GLU A 231 11.52 -6.23 -21.07
N PRO A 232 10.19 -6.44 -20.92
CA PRO A 232 9.68 -7.76 -20.53
C PRO A 232 10.05 -8.87 -21.49
N LYS A 233 10.12 -8.60 -22.79
CA LYS A 233 10.52 -9.55 -23.84
C LYS A 233 11.92 -10.19 -23.66
N THR A 234 12.73 -9.64 -22.77
CA THR A 234 14.09 -10.13 -22.48
C THR A 234 14.15 -10.99 -21.22
N TRP A 235 13.03 -11.14 -20.51
CA TRP A 235 12.97 -11.89 -19.26
C TRP A 235 13.00 -13.40 -19.52
N PRO A 236 13.51 -14.20 -18.57
CA PRO A 236 13.42 -15.66 -18.64
C PRO A 236 11.96 -16.14 -18.78
N GLU A 237 11.76 -17.26 -19.45
CA GLU A 237 10.42 -17.84 -19.67
C GLU A 237 9.67 -18.12 -18.36
N GLU A 238 10.40 -18.52 -17.31
CA GLU A 238 9.87 -18.74 -15.96
C GLU A 238 9.21 -17.47 -15.40
N VAL A 239 9.84 -16.31 -15.61
CA VAL A 239 9.30 -15.01 -15.17
C VAL A 239 8.03 -14.69 -15.94
N HIS A 240 8.02 -14.93 -17.26
CA HIS A 240 6.83 -14.73 -18.07
C HIS A 240 5.67 -15.64 -17.65
N ALA A 241 5.94 -16.91 -17.37
CA ALA A 241 4.95 -17.87 -16.93
C ALA A 241 4.31 -17.45 -15.58
N GLU A 242 5.12 -16.99 -14.64
CA GLU A 242 4.64 -16.45 -13.36
C GLU A 242 3.77 -15.20 -13.56
N MET A 243 4.25 -14.22 -14.33
CA MET A 243 3.47 -12.99 -14.59
C MET A 243 2.17 -13.28 -15.34
N GLN A 244 2.16 -14.25 -16.25
CA GLN A 244 0.95 -14.70 -16.94
C GLN A 244 -0.02 -15.41 -15.99
N THR A 245 0.49 -16.21 -15.05
CA THR A 245 -0.31 -16.82 -13.99
C THR A 245 -0.99 -15.76 -13.13
N LEU A 246 -0.26 -14.72 -12.75
CA LEU A 246 -0.84 -13.58 -12.00
C LEU A 246 -1.87 -12.81 -12.84
N ALA A 247 -1.60 -12.56 -14.12
CA ALA A 247 -2.56 -11.90 -15.00
C ALA A 247 -3.85 -12.71 -15.13
N ASN A 248 -3.76 -14.02 -15.33
CA ASN A 248 -4.91 -14.92 -15.38
C ASN A 248 -5.67 -14.95 -14.05
N PHE A 249 -4.97 -14.98 -12.92
CA PHE A 249 -5.57 -14.95 -11.58
C PHE A 249 -6.42 -13.68 -11.32
N PHE A 250 -6.09 -12.57 -12.00
CA PHE A 250 -6.83 -11.31 -11.91
C PHE A 250 -7.80 -11.08 -13.07
N ASP A 251 -8.06 -12.09 -13.91
CA ASP A 251 -8.85 -11.97 -15.15
C ASP A 251 -8.34 -10.86 -16.08
N ILE A 252 -7.03 -10.61 -16.08
CA ILE A 252 -6.38 -9.62 -16.93
C ILE A 252 -6.06 -10.31 -18.26
N SER A 253 -6.98 -10.19 -19.22
CA SER A 253 -6.80 -10.74 -20.56
C SER A 253 -5.73 -9.97 -21.34
N GLN A 254 -4.76 -10.69 -21.94
CA GLN A 254 -3.82 -10.13 -22.93
C GLN A 254 -4.55 -9.55 -24.17
N TYR A 255 -5.80 -9.92 -24.40
CA TYR A 255 -6.60 -9.61 -25.59
C TYR A 255 -7.27 -8.22 -25.62
N GLN A 256 -6.94 -7.29 -24.71
CA GLN A 256 -7.45 -5.90 -24.83
C GLN A 256 -6.75 -5.07 -25.93
N LEU A 257 -5.78 -5.65 -26.63
CA LEU A 257 -5.16 -5.10 -27.84
C LEU A 257 -5.75 -5.74 -29.12
N GLU A 258 -7.06 -5.73 -29.30
CA GLU A 258 -7.58 -5.74 -30.67
C GLU A 258 -7.38 -4.33 -31.24
N LEU A 259 -6.34 -4.21 -32.07
CA LEU A 259 -6.04 -3.03 -32.87
C LEU A 259 -7.30 -2.51 -33.60
N PRO A 260 -7.47 -1.20 -33.80
CA PRO A 260 -8.42 -0.71 -34.78
C PRO A 260 -8.00 -1.28 -36.14
N MET A 261 -8.81 -2.16 -36.72
CA MET A 261 -8.65 -2.52 -38.12
C MET A 261 -8.74 -1.22 -38.94
N ALA A 262 -7.60 -0.76 -39.43
CA ALA A 262 -7.57 0.29 -40.45
C ALA A 262 -8.35 -0.23 -41.67
N ARG A 263 -9.37 0.55 -42.07
CA ARG A 263 -10.09 0.38 -43.34
C ARG A 263 -9.30 1.00 -44.47
#